data_AF-A0A6G1LII5-F1
#
_entry.id   AF-A0A6G1LII5-F1
#
_cell.length_a   1.000
_cell.length_b   1.000
_cell.length_c   1.000
_cell.angle_alpha   90.00
_cell.angle_beta   90.00
_cell.angle_gamma   90.00
#
_symmetry.space_group_name_H-M   'P 1'
#
loop_
_entity.id
_entity.type
_entity.pdbx_description
1 polymer ?
#
loop_
_entity_poly.entity_id
_entity_poly.type
_entity_poly.pdbx_seq_one_letter_code
_entity_poly.pdbx_strand_id
1 'polypeptide(L)'
;MALVVGGIAIPYLGYVTWDEYTSRPLGLRSVAAKTLLLLCDLYFVVFAASNLSLAFDALYDHRWACYDEHLAAVSDPTNGTIVSYNVPSTCPNNASICSKQKSLSAILLISLVAWLVTFSISVLRVVEKLRPD
;
A
#
# COMPACT_ATOMS: atom_id res chain seq x y z
N MET A 1 -8.76 7.86 2.83
CA MET A 1 -7.95 7.83 1.60
C MET A 1 -8.20 6.57 0.78
N ALA A 2 -8.03 5.37 1.36
CA ALA A 2 -8.23 4.09 0.66
C ALA A 2 -9.58 3.95 -0.06
N LEU A 3 -10.70 4.38 0.55
CA LEU A 3 -12.03 4.32 -0.09
C LEU A 3 -12.19 5.31 -1.25
N VAL A 4 -11.66 6.53 -1.13
CA VAL A 4 -11.76 7.56 -2.18
C VAL A 4 -10.90 7.17 -3.37
N VAL A 5 -9.67 6.76 -3.10
CA VAL A 5 -8.71 6.34 -4.13
C VAL A 5 -9.18 5.03 -4.78
N GLY A 6 -9.60 4.04 -4.00
CA GLY A 6 -10.17 2.80 -4.52
C GLY A 6 -11.45 3.00 -5.33
N GLY A 7 -12.32 3.93 -4.91
CA GLY A 7 -13.55 4.26 -5.61
C GLY A 7 -13.34 4.89 -6.99
N ILE A 8 -12.27 5.67 -7.17
CA ILE A 8 -11.88 6.25 -8.47
C ILE A 8 -11.09 5.24 -9.31
N ALA A 9 -10.31 4.37 -8.66
CA ALA A 9 -9.47 3.38 -9.31
C ALA A 9 -10.28 2.31 -10.06
N ILE A 10 -11.45 1.89 -9.55
CA ILE A 10 -12.32 0.90 -10.22
C ILE A 10 -12.85 1.38 -11.59
N PRO A 11 -13.51 2.55 -11.71
CA PRO A 11 -13.95 3.05 -13.01
C PRO A 11 -12.79 3.36 -13.95
N TYR A 12 -11.63 3.78 -13.41
CA TYR A 12 -10.41 3.96 -14.19
C TYR A 12 -9.89 2.65 -14.80
N LEU A 13 -9.79 1.58 -14.00
CA LEU A 13 -9.44 0.23 -14.47
C LEU A 13 -10.44 -0.28 -15.51
N GLY A 14 -11.73 -0.05 -15.29
CA GLY A 14 -12.79 -0.40 -16.23
C GLY A 14 -12.63 0.32 -17.57
N TYR A 15 -12.37 1.64 -17.53
CA TYR A 15 -12.14 2.44 -18.72
C TYR A 15 -10.89 1.99 -19.49
N VAL A 16 -9.78 1.73 -18.79
CA VAL A 16 -8.54 1.19 -19.37
C VAL A 16 -8.78 -0.17 -20.04
N THR A 17 -9.48 -1.08 -19.35
CA THR A 17 -9.75 -2.42 -19.87
C THR A 17 -10.64 -2.33 -21.10
N TRP A 18 -11.64 -1.46 -21.06
CA TRP A 18 -12.52 -1.20 -22.20
C TRP A 18 -11.77 -0.60 -23.39
N ASP A 19 -10.90 0.39 -23.16
CA ASP A 19 -10.06 0.96 -24.23
C ASP A 19 -9.13 -0.10 -24.82
N GLU A 20 -8.52 -0.97 -24.02
CA GLU A 20 -7.61 -2.01 -24.51
C GLU A 20 -8.35 -3.07 -25.36
N TYR A 21 -9.56 -3.47 -24.98
CA TYR A 21 -10.34 -4.48 -25.73
C TYR A 21 -11.08 -3.91 -26.96
N THR A 22 -11.39 -2.61 -26.98
CA THR A 22 -12.19 -1.99 -28.05
C THR A 22 -11.32 -1.24 -29.08
N SER A 23 -10.02 -1.10 -28.83
CA SER A 23 -9.11 -0.37 -29.73
C SER A 23 -8.70 -1.16 -30.96
N ARG A 24 -8.71 -0.50 -32.12
CA ARG A 24 -8.19 -1.00 -33.40
C ARG A 24 -6.68 -1.34 -33.31
N PRO A 25 -6.16 -2.25 -34.15
CA PRO A 25 -4.76 -2.66 -34.12
C PRO A 25 -3.80 -1.46 -34.25
N LEU A 26 -2.82 -1.42 -33.35
CA LEU A 26 -1.94 -0.27 -33.06
C LEU A 26 -1.00 0.05 -34.23
N GLY A 27 -1.37 1.05 -35.05
CA GLY A 27 -0.50 1.61 -36.10
C GLY A 27 -0.36 3.15 -36.12
N LEU A 28 -1.31 3.92 -35.54
CA LEU A 28 -1.26 5.40 -35.56
C LEU A 28 -1.80 6.06 -34.26
N ARG A 29 -1.67 5.40 -33.11
CA ARG A 29 -2.11 5.97 -31.81
C ARG A 29 -0.90 6.44 -31.00
N SER A 30 -0.97 7.66 -30.46
CA SER A 30 0.13 8.31 -29.75
C SER A 30 0.57 7.50 -28.52
N VAL A 31 1.86 7.18 -28.48
CA VAL A 31 2.52 6.46 -27.37
C VAL A 31 2.34 7.18 -26.03
N ALA A 32 2.18 8.51 -26.07
CA ALA A 32 2.00 9.39 -24.92
C ALA A 32 0.74 9.09 -24.08
N ALA A 33 -0.37 8.66 -24.70
CA ALA A 33 -1.57 8.29 -23.95
C ALA A 33 -1.36 6.99 -23.14
N LYS A 34 -0.52 6.08 -23.65
CA LYS A 34 -0.24 4.79 -23.02
C LYS A 34 0.76 4.92 -21.86
N THR A 35 1.70 5.85 -21.93
CA THR A 35 2.62 6.15 -20.81
C THR A 35 1.97 6.95 -19.69
N LEU A 36 1.00 7.83 -19.99
CA LEU A 36 0.24 8.56 -18.96
C LEU A 36 -0.63 7.62 -18.10
N LEU A 37 -1.18 6.55 -18.70
CA LEU A 37 -1.94 5.53 -17.97
C LEU A 37 -1.08 4.80 -16.93
N LEU A 38 0.20 4.57 -17.26
CA LEU A 38 1.18 3.99 -16.35
C LEU A 38 1.54 4.92 -15.19
N LEU A 39 1.60 6.22 -15.47
CA LEU A 39 1.89 7.25 -14.48
C LEU A 39 0.72 7.48 -13.52
N CYS A 40 -0.52 7.35 -13.98
CA CYS A 40 -1.71 7.33 -13.13
C CYS A 40 -1.75 6.12 -12.20
N ASP A 41 -1.37 4.93 -12.68
CA ASP A 41 -1.31 3.71 -11.86
C ASP A 41 -0.25 3.79 -10.74
N LEU A 42 0.88 4.42 -11.05
CA LEU A 42 1.95 4.69 -10.08
C LEU A 42 1.46 5.54 -8.89
N TYR A 43 0.61 6.54 -9.11
CA TYR A 43 0.05 7.34 -8.01
C TYR A 43 -0.78 6.49 -7.05
N PHE A 44 -1.58 5.55 -7.56
CA PHE A 44 -2.39 4.67 -6.73
C PHE A 44 -1.52 3.75 -5.87
N VAL A 45 -0.44 3.21 -6.44
CA VAL A 45 0.55 2.41 -5.71
C VAL A 45 1.20 3.21 -4.58
N VAL A 46 1.62 4.46 -4.84
CA VAL A 46 2.26 5.31 -3.82
C VAL A 46 1.30 5.58 -2.66
N PHE A 47 0.05 5.98 -2.95
CA PHE A 47 -0.93 6.21 -1.89
C PHE A 47 -1.27 4.93 -1.11
N ALA A 48 -1.38 3.79 -1.78
CA ALA A 48 -1.60 2.50 -1.11
C ALA A 48 -0.42 2.15 -0.18
N ALA A 49 0.82 2.37 -0.62
CA ALA A 49 2.02 2.12 0.17
C ALA A 49 2.11 3.02 1.41
N SER A 50 1.79 4.31 1.28
CA SER A 50 1.74 5.23 2.43
C SER A 50 0.69 4.81 3.46
N ASN A 51 -0.49 4.39 3.01
CA ASN A 51 -1.55 3.90 3.91
C ASN A 51 -1.16 2.59 4.60
N LEU A 52 -0.47 1.68 3.90
CA LEU A 52 0.06 0.45 4.50
C LEU A 52 1.15 0.73 5.54
N SER A 53 2.05 1.68 5.27
CA SER A 53 3.08 2.08 6.22
C SER A 53 2.48 2.62 7.51
N LEU A 54 1.47 3.48 7.42
CA LEU A 54 0.77 4.00 8.59
C LEU A 54 0.02 2.89 9.35
N ALA A 55 -0.55 1.92 8.62
CA ALA A 55 -1.21 0.77 9.23
C ALA A 55 -0.21 -0.15 9.98
N PHE A 56 1.01 -0.32 9.46
CA PHE A 56 2.04 -1.08 10.17
C PHE A 56 2.60 -0.35 11.38
N ASP A 57 2.81 0.97 11.27
CA ASP A 57 3.23 1.78 12.41
C ASP A 57 2.22 1.66 13.56
N ALA A 58 0.93 1.82 13.23
CA ALA A 58 -0.19 1.56 14.13
C ALA A 58 -0.25 0.14 14.73
N LEU A 59 0.14 -0.87 13.95
CA LEU A 59 0.05 -2.28 14.36
C LEU A 59 1.21 -2.71 15.26
N TYR A 60 2.40 -2.13 15.05
CA TYR A 60 3.63 -2.45 15.79
C TYR A 60 3.96 -1.46 16.90
N ASP A 61 3.19 -0.38 17.06
CA ASP A 61 3.37 0.56 18.17
C ASP A 61 2.93 -0.07 19.50
N HIS A 62 3.88 -0.16 20.44
CA HIS A 62 3.70 -0.63 21.82
C HIS A 62 2.64 0.16 22.62
N ARG A 63 2.23 1.34 22.14
CA ARG A 63 1.23 2.20 22.80
C ARG A 63 -0.23 1.83 22.47
N TRP A 64 -0.44 0.86 21.58
CA TRP A 64 -1.72 0.55 20.94
C TRP A 64 -2.30 -0.81 21.41
N ALA A 65 -3.54 -1.09 21.01
CA ALA A 65 -4.37 -2.18 21.54
C ALA A 65 -3.83 -3.62 21.32
N CYS A 66 -2.71 -3.80 20.64
CA CYS A 66 -2.06 -5.10 20.40
C CYS A 66 -0.99 -5.48 21.43
N TYR A 67 -0.56 -4.54 22.28
CA TYR A 67 0.51 -4.77 23.25
C TYR A 67 0.00 -4.55 24.67
N ASP A 68 0.48 -5.40 25.58
CA ASP A 68 0.12 -5.40 27.00
C ASP A 68 1.11 -4.56 27.85
N GLU A 69 2.18 -4.07 27.21
CA GLU A 69 3.31 -3.46 27.91
C GLU A 69 3.06 -1.99 28.22
N HIS A 70 2.62 -1.73 29.45
CA HIS A 70 2.71 -0.41 30.09
C HIS A 70 4.14 0.00 30.45
N LEU A 71 5.13 -0.86 30.22
CA LEU A 71 6.51 -0.72 30.67
C LEU A 71 7.42 -0.90 29.46
N ALA A 72 7.92 0.20 28.88
CA ALA A 72 8.96 0.11 27.86
C ALA A 72 10.32 0.01 28.54
N ALA A 73 11.06 -1.04 28.21
CA ALA A 73 12.40 -1.31 28.71
C ALA A 73 13.44 -0.72 27.75
N VAL A 74 14.12 0.37 28.15
CA VAL A 74 15.28 0.89 27.40
C VAL A 74 16.55 0.51 28.11
N SER A 75 17.47 -0.09 27.36
CA SER A 75 18.84 -0.27 27.79
C SER A 75 19.56 1.07 27.75
N ASP A 76 20.04 1.54 28.90
CA ASP A 76 20.95 2.67 28.99
C ASP A 76 22.27 2.32 28.26
N PRO A 77 22.64 3.06 27.19
CA PRO A 77 23.84 2.76 26.40
C PRO A 77 25.14 2.98 27.19
N THR A 78 25.10 3.67 28.33
CA THR A 78 26.28 3.94 29.15
C THR A 78 26.61 2.85 30.17
N ASN A 79 25.60 2.19 30.74
CA ASN A 79 25.78 1.20 31.83
C ASN A 79 25.11 -0.17 31.57
N GLY A 80 24.42 -0.35 30.45
CA GLY A 80 23.70 -1.60 30.15
C GLY A 80 22.51 -1.89 31.08
N THR A 81 22.16 -0.94 31.95
CA THR A 81 21.01 -1.03 32.86
C THR A 81 19.71 -0.89 32.09
N ILE A 82 18.74 -1.77 32.37
CA ILE A 82 17.41 -1.72 31.78
C ILE A 82 16.55 -0.78 32.63
N VAL A 83 16.10 0.32 32.05
CA VAL A 83 15.20 1.28 32.68
C VAL A 83 13.79 1.07 32.12
N SER A 84 12.85 0.75 33.01
CA SER A 84 11.44 0.60 32.67
C SER A 84 10.70 1.91 32.97
N TYR A 85 10.10 2.53 31.96
CA TYR A 85 9.26 3.72 32.13
C TYR A 85 7.80 3.40 31.79
N ASN A 86 6.87 4.05 32.50
CA ASN A 86 5.45 3.87 32.26
C ASN A 86 5.04 4.63 30.99
N VAL A 87 4.80 3.90 29.90
CA VAL A 87 4.30 4.56 28.69
C VAL A 87 2.78 4.69 28.84
N PRO A 88 2.21 5.91 28.75
CA PRO A 88 0.76 6.07 28.75
C PRO A 88 0.22 5.40 27.47
N SER A 89 -0.41 4.24 27.64
CA SER A 89 -1.11 3.56 26.57
C SER A 89 -2.33 4.39 26.18
N THR A 90 -2.41 4.77 24.91
CA THR A 90 -3.55 5.53 24.38
C THR A 90 -4.79 4.66 24.27
N CYS A 91 -4.61 3.34 24.16
CA CYS A 91 -5.66 2.33 24.18
C CYS A 91 -5.18 1.12 24.99
N PRO A 92 -5.96 0.61 25.96
CA PRO A 92 -5.65 -0.64 26.66
C PRO A 92 -5.68 -1.84 25.71
N ASN A 93 -4.92 -2.88 26.06
CA ASN A 93 -4.85 -4.14 25.31
C ASN A 93 -6.25 -4.73 25.10
N ASN A 94 -6.64 -4.89 23.83
CA ASN A 94 -7.92 -5.46 23.46
C ASN A 94 -7.75 -6.35 22.22
N ALA A 95 -7.78 -7.67 22.46
CA ALA A 95 -7.62 -8.68 21.42
C ALA A 95 -8.61 -8.53 20.25
N SER A 96 -9.83 -8.03 20.51
CA SER A 96 -10.83 -7.83 19.46
C SER A 96 -10.48 -6.66 18.52
N ILE A 97 -9.81 -5.62 19.03
CA ILE A 97 -9.36 -4.47 18.25
C ILE A 97 -8.08 -4.84 17.51
N CYS A 98 -7.15 -5.52 18.19
CA CYS A 98 -5.91 -5.98 17.59
C CYS A 98 -6.15 -6.91 16.38
N SER A 99 -7.10 -7.85 16.50
CA SER A 99 -7.47 -8.74 15.39
C SER A 99 -7.97 -7.97 14.16
N LYS A 100 -8.79 -6.92 14.38
CA LYS A 100 -9.30 -6.07 13.31
C LYS A 100 -8.20 -5.26 12.64
N GLN A 101 -7.27 -4.67 13.41
CA GLN A 101 -6.14 -3.92 12.88
C GLN A 101 -5.18 -4.81 12.08
N LYS A 102 -4.93 -6.03 12.56
CA LYS A 102 -4.14 -7.03 11.85
C LYS A 102 -4.78 -7.43 10.52
N SER A 103 -6.10 -7.64 10.50
CA SER A 103 -6.85 -7.95 9.29
C SER A 103 -6.82 -6.80 8.28
N LEU A 104 -7.03 -5.57 8.74
CA LEU A 104 -6.94 -4.37 7.89
C LEU A 104 -5.56 -4.26 7.22
N SER A 105 -4.49 -4.42 8.00
CA SER A 105 -3.11 -4.34 7.50
C SER A 105 -2.81 -5.45 6.49
N ALA A 106 -3.30 -6.67 6.73
CA ALA A 106 -3.16 -7.78 5.79
C ALA A 106 -3.88 -7.52 4.45
N ILE A 107 -5.11 -6.99 4.50
CA ILE A 107 -5.86 -6.65 3.27
C ILE A 107 -5.17 -5.55 2.48
N LEU A 108 -4.65 -4.51 3.15
CA LEU A 108 -3.89 -3.44 2.51
C LEU A 108 -2.62 -3.96 1.83
N LEU A 109 -1.94 -4.93 2.46
CA LEU A 109 -0.76 -5.58 1.89
C LEU A 109 -1.11 -6.34 0.62
N ILE A 110 -2.14 -7.21 0.68
CA ILE A 110 -2.60 -7.98 -0.49
C ILE A 110 -3.00 -7.04 -1.63
N SER A 111 -3.72 -5.96 -1.31
CA SER A 111 -4.11 -4.96 -2.30
C SER A 111 -2.88 -4.30 -2.95
N LEU A 112 -1.89 -3.88 -2.16
CA LEU A 112 -0.66 -3.28 -2.68
C LEU A 112 0.08 -4.25 -3.62
N VAL A 113 0.19 -5.53 -3.25
CA VAL A 113 0.82 -6.55 -4.09
C VAL A 113 0.07 -6.72 -5.41
N ALA A 114 -1.26 -6.78 -5.37
CA ALA A 114 -2.08 -6.88 -6.58
C ALA A 114 -1.84 -5.69 -7.52
N TRP A 115 -1.81 -4.47 -6.97
CA TRP A 115 -1.51 -3.25 -7.73
C TRP A 115 -0.08 -3.22 -8.29
N LEU A 116 0.91 -3.73 -7.56
CA LEU A 116 2.28 -3.85 -8.07
C LEU A 116 2.38 -4.84 -9.24
N VAL A 117 1.62 -5.94 -9.21
CA VAL A 117 1.59 -6.91 -10.31
C VAL A 117 0.92 -6.29 -11.54
N THR A 118 -0.21 -5.59 -11.41
CA THR A 118 -0.87 -4.93 -12.55
C THR A 118 0.00 -3.84 -13.16
N PHE A 119 0.68 -3.06 -12.32
CA PHE A 119 1.67 -2.08 -12.76
C PHE A 119 2.80 -2.75 -13.54
N SER A 120 3.38 -3.82 -12.99
CA SER A 120 4.48 -4.56 -13.62
C SER A 120 4.11 -5.12 -14.99
N ILE A 121 2.93 -5.74 -15.13
CA ILE A 121 2.43 -6.25 -16.42
C ILE A 121 2.25 -5.11 -17.42
N SER A 122 1.73 -3.98 -16.97
CA SER A 122 1.52 -2.80 -17.83
C SER A 122 2.85 -2.23 -18.34
N VAL A 123 3.90 -2.20 -17.51
CA VAL A 123 5.26 -1.81 -17.93
C VAL A 123 5.82 -2.79 -18.96
N LEU A 124 5.79 -4.09 -18.68
CA LEU A 124 6.37 -5.12 -19.56
C LEU A 124 5.75 -5.08 -20.96
N ARG A 125 4.43 -4.94 -21.05
CA ARG A 125 3.69 -4.78 -22.31
C ARG A 125 4.15 -3.57 -23.12
N VAL A 126 4.52 -2.47 -22.46
CA VAL A 126 5.02 -1.26 -23.14
C VAL A 126 6.45 -1.48 -23.62
N VAL A 127 7.31 -2.08 -22.80
CA VAL A 127 8.71 -2.36 -23.16
C VAL A 127 8.80 -3.30 -24.36
N GLU A 128 8.03 -4.39 -24.37
CA GLU A 128 8.00 -5.35 -25.47
C GLU A 128 7.58 -4.69 -26.80
N LYS A 129 6.64 -3.74 -26.74
CA LYS A 129 6.15 -3.02 -27.92
C LYS A 129 7.09 -1.90 -28.41
N LEU A 130 8.00 -1.43 -27.55
CA LEU A 130 9.00 -0.42 -27.89
C LEU A 130 10.31 -1.01 -28.40
N ARG A 131 10.52 -2.32 -28.27
CA ARG A 131 11.67 -3.01 -28.87
C ARG A 131 11.50 -3.02 -30.40
N PRO A 132 12.32 -2.30 -31.17
CA PRO A 132 12.33 -2.43 -32.63
C PRO A 132 13.02 -3.76 -32.98
N ASP A 133 12.36 -4.57 -33.81
CA ASP A 133 13.02 -5.61 -34.60
C ASP A 133 13.59 -5.00 -35.89
#